data_AF-A0A951TK00-F1
#
_entry.id   AF-A0A951TK00-F1
#
_cell.length_a   1.000
_cell.length_b   1.000
_cell.length_c   1.000
_cell.angle_alpha   90.00
_cell.angle_beta   90.00
_cell.angle_gamma   90.00
#
_symmetry.space_group_name_H-M   'P 1'
#
loop_
_entity.id
_entity.type
_entity.pdbx_description
1 polymer ?
#
loop_
_entity_poly.entity_id
_entity_poly.type
_entity_poly.pdbx_seq_one_letter_code
_entity_poly.pdbx_strand_id
1 'polypeptide(L)'
;MKKTTLFRLSLLTLGLVCSTLLYGHTSYPVKVKCPIDGKKFTIYVTGSYTTFNTLKDFQKQGAIGDLYESMINSCPKCHYSGYKNDFDTTYTKTTKQDILKILEPYKELRMTDVLENEIAVKINQYFKRNNDIIANLYLKASYFLKGDSSQIVKRKELQLNAATYFVKAVENKEYDEESTYATINYLIGELYRRIGDFDNAIKYYDLAINDEKKKDWLLEVATKQKELALKRDDDNSI
;
A
#
# COMPACT_ATOMS: atom_id res chain seq x y z
N MET A 1 -15.82 -51.33 50.69
CA MET A 1 -15.71 -51.57 49.22
C MET A 1 -16.93 -50.91 48.59
N LYS A 2 -16.89 -49.97 47.64
CA LYS A 2 -15.90 -49.56 46.64
C LYS A 2 -15.83 -48.04 46.57
N LYS A 3 -14.61 -47.54 46.35
CA LYS A 3 -14.29 -46.16 45.95
C LYS A 3 -14.78 -45.90 44.52
N THR A 4 -14.65 -44.64 44.10
CA THR A 4 -14.58 -44.09 42.72
C THR A 4 -15.87 -43.81 41.98
N THR A 5 -16.37 -42.58 42.08
CA THR A 5 -16.79 -41.76 40.92
C THR A 5 -16.99 -40.29 41.32
N LEU A 6 -15.91 -39.61 41.73
CA LEU A 6 -15.93 -38.14 41.90
C LEU A 6 -14.68 -37.52 41.29
N PHE A 7 -14.36 -37.85 40.03
CA PHE A 7 -13.17 -37.30 39.37
C PHE A 7 -13.24 -37.32 37.83
N ARG A 8 -14.42 -37.05 37.25
CA ARG A 8 -14.57 -36.98 35.78
C ARG A 8 -15.44 -35.82 35.29
N LEU A 9 -15.55 -34.74 36.07
CA LEU A 9 -16.29 -33.55 35.63
C LEU A 9 -15.56 -32.23 35.90
N SER A 10 -14.22 -32.26 35.96
CA SER A 10 -13.40 -31.06 36.19
C SER A 10 -12.28 -30.85 35.18
N LEU A 11 -12.17 -31.68 34.13
CA LEU A 11 -11.12 -31.55 33.11
C LEU A 11 -11.60 -31.04 31.74
N LEU A 12 -12.87 -30.65 31.60
CA LEU A 12 -13.43 -30.14 30.34
C LEU A 12 -13.84 -28.67 30.39
N THR A 13 -13.68 -28.00 31.53
CA THR A 13 -13.99 -26.57 31.70
C THR A 13 -12.75 -25.68 31.84
N LEU A 14 -11.55 -26.26 31.87
CA LEU A 14 -10.27 -25.53 31.94
C LEU A 14 -9.49 -25.51 30.62
N GLY A 15 -10.12 -25.84 29.50
CA GLY A 15 -9.53 -25.80 28.15
C GLY A 15 -10.07 -24.68 27.26
N LEU A 16 -10.96 -23.83 27.77
CA LEU A 16 -11.76 -22.89 26.98
C LEU A 16 -11.62 -21.42 27.40
N VAL A 17 -10.58 -21.09 28.16
CA VAL A 17 -10.27 -19.69 28.55
C VAL A 17 -8.83 -19.34 28.18
N CYS A 18 -8.46 -19.66 26.94
CA CYS A 18 -7.36 -18.98 26.28
C CYS A 18 -7.54 -19.15 24.77
N SER A 19 -8.71 -18.78 24.25
CA SER A 19 -8.74 -18.28 22.88
C SER A 19 -7.87 -17.04 22.90
N THR A 20 -6.58 -17.22 22.65
CA THR A 20 -5.69 -16.15 22.22
C THR A 20 -6.51 -15.35 21.23
N LEU A 21 -6.72 -14.07 21.52
CA LEU A 21 -7.09 -13.11 20.51
C LEU A 21 -6.00 -13.23 19.44
N LEU A 22 -6.22 -14.10 18.45
CA LEU A 22 -5.41 -14.17 17.26
C LEU A 22 -5.73 -12.90 16.53
N TYR A 23 -5.06 -11.82 16.93
CA TYR A 23 -5.12 -10.56 16.23
C TYR A 23 -4.62 -10.82 14.82
N GLY A 24 -5.52 -10.69 13.84
CA GLY A 24 -5.17 -10.80 12.42
C GLY A 24 -4.13 -9.74 12.01
N HIS A 25 -3.95 -8.69 12.81
CA HIS A 25 -2.93 -7.66 12.68
C HIS A 25 -2.32 -7.36 14.05
N THR A 26 -0.99 -7.45 14.16
CA THR A 26 -0.27 -6.94 15.33
C THR A 26 0.49 -5.68 14.94
N SER A 27 0.40 -4.65 15.78
CA SER A 27 1.21 -3.45 15.66
C SER A 27 1.81 -3.09 17.02
N TYR A 28 2.93 -2.37 17.00
CA TYR A 28 3.59 -1.91 18.21
C TYR A 28 4.01 -0.44 18.09
N PRO A 29 3.95 0.31 19.21
CA PRO A 29 4.29 1.72 19.20
C PRO A 29 5.80 1.92 19.09
N VAL A 30 6.22 2.85 18.24
CA VAL A 30 7.60 3.29 18.09
C VAL A 30 7.67 4.80 18.28
N LYS A 31 8.54 5.25 19.19
CA LYS A 31 8.81 6.68 19.37
C LYS A 31 9.76 7.16 18.29
N VAL A 32 9.34 8.15 17.51
CA VAL A 32 10.14 8.78 16.46
C VAL A 32 10.34 10.26 16.74
N LYS A 33 11.33 10.86 16.07
CA LYS A 33 11.59 12.29 16.07
C LYS A 33 11.51 12.78 14.63
N CYS A 34 10.64 13.75 14.36
CA CYS A 34 10.54 14.35 13.03
C CYS A 34 11.90 14.93 12.60
N PRO A 35 12.41 14.56 11.41
CA PRO A 35 13.73 15.01 10.95
C PRO A 35 13.73 16.49 10.55
N ILE A 36 12.55 17.07 10.32
CA ILE A 36 12.36 18.45 9.89
C ILE A 36 12.29 19.42 11.07
N ASP A 37 11.32 19.22 11.97
CA ASP A 37 11.02 20.17 13.05
C ASP A 37 11.40 19.66 14.46
N GLY A 38 11.90 18.43 14.56
CA GLY A 38 12.35 17.81 15.81
C GLY A 38 11.24 17.36 16.76
N LYS A 39 9.95 17.45 16.38
CA LYS A 39 8.84 16.97 17.21
C LYS A 39 8.99 15.48 17.48
N LYS A 40 8.86 15.09 18.75
CA LYS A 40 8.78 13.68 19.16
C LYS A 40 7.31 13.25 19.18
N PHE A 41 7.02 12.08 18.62
CA PHE A 41 5.68 11.50 18.59
C PHE A 41 5.77 9.98 18.44
N THR A 42 4.64 9.29 18.56
CA THR A 42 4.55 7.83 18.46
C THR A 42 3.88 7.47 17.14
N ILE A 43 4.47 6.52 16.42
CA ILE A 43 3.87 5.84 15.28
C ILE A 43 3.59 4.38 15.64
N TYR A 44 2.73 3.71 14.90
CA TYR A 44 2.47 2.28 15.07
C TYR A 44 3.07 1.54 13.88
N VAL A 45 3.93 0.57 14.16
CA VAL A 45 4.57 -0.25 13.12
C VAL A 45 3.90 -1.62 13.12
N THR A 46 3.49 -2.07 11.93
CA THR A 46 2.96 -3.42 11.74
C THR A 46 4.04 -4.47 12.02
N GLY A 47 3.79 -5.35 12.98
CA GLY A 47 4.65 -6.49 13.30
C GLY A 47 4.27 -7.74 12.50
N SER A 48 2.97 -8.05 12.42
CA SER A 48 2.44 -9.14 11.60
C SER A 48 1.07 -8.78 11.04
N TYR A 49 0.76 -9.26 9.84
CA TYR A 49 -0.54 -9.09 9.21
C TYR A 49 -0.95 -10.34 8.45
N THR A 50 -2.06 -10.95 8.86
CA THR A 50 -2.63 -12.14 8.23
C THR A 50 -3.44 -11.70 7.02
N THR A 51 -3.03 -12.17 5.84
CA THR A 51 -3.71 -11.91 4.58
C THR A 51 -4.55 -13.13 4.18
N PHE A 52 -5.83 -12.93 3.87
CA PHE A 52 -6.72 -13.98 3.38
C PHE A 52 -6.97 -13.90 1.88
N ASN A 53 -6.77 -12.71 1.29
CA ASN A 53 -6.95 -12.51 -0.14
C ASN A 53 -6.00 -11.43 -0.69
N THR A 54 -5.77 -11.45 -2.00
CA THR A 54 -5.10 -10.37 -2.73
C THR A 54 -5.96 -10.00 -3.93
N LEU A 55 -6.30 -8.72 -4.03
CA LEU A 55 -7.08 -8.16 -5.11
C LEU A 55 -6.26 -8.07 -6.40
N LYS A 56 -6.95 -7.77 -7.51
CA LYS A 56 -6.35 -7.79 -8.84
C LYS A 56 -5.34 -6.68 -9.07
N ASP A 57 -5.41 -5.60 -8.30
CA ASP A 57 -4.40 -4.53 -8.23
C ASP A 57 -3.37 -4.75 -7.11
N PHE A 58 -3.25 -5.98 -6.62
CA PHE A 58 -2.36 -6.43 -5.54
C PHE A 58 -2.66 -5.89 -4.14
N GLN A 59 -3.80 -5.24 -3.93
CA GLN A 59 -4.20 -4.87 -2.57
C GLN A 59 -4.43 -6.13 -1.72
N LYS A 60 -3.71 -6.24 -0.61
CA LYS A 60 -3.85 -7.30 0.40
C LYS A 60 -5.10 -7.06 1.24
N GLN A 61 -5.87 -8.12 1.48
CA GLN A 61 -7.02 -8.10 2.36
C GLN A 61 -6.78 -9.04 3.53
N GLY A 62 -6.74 -8.48 4.74
CA GLY A 62 -6.71 -9.22 6.01
C GLY A 62 -8.05 -9.22 6.71
N ALA A 63 -8.09 -9.78 7.93
CA ALA A 63 -9.32 -9.87 8.72
C ALA A 63 -9.69 -8.52 9.35
N ILE A 64 -8.79 -7.97 10.16
CA ILE A 64 -8.98 -6.74 10.92
C ILE A 64 -7.63 -6.04 11.03
N GLY A 65 -7.61 -4.72 10.90
CA GLY A 65 -6.45 -3.87 11.16
C GLY A 65 -5.99 -3.06 9.95
N ASP A 66 -5.08 -2.13 10.23
CA ASP A 66 -4.75 -0.99 9.37
C ASP A 66 -3.36 -1.18 8.72
N LEU A 67 -3.26 -2.18 7.82
CA LEU A 67 -1.99 -2.54 7.18
C LEU A 67 -1.39 -1.34 6.44
N TYR A 68 -2.20 -0.62 5.67
CA TYR A 68 -1.71 0.42 4.76
C TYR A 68 -1.57 1.77 5.47
N GLU A 69 -2.48 2.07 6.39
CA GLU A 69 -2.54 3.27 7.22
C GLU A 69 -1.32 3.38 8.14
N SER A 70 -0.74 2.24 8.56
CA SER A 70 0.47 2.23 9.38
C SER A 70 1.79 2.36 8.59
N MET A 71 1.76 2.28 7.25
CA MET A 71 2.98 2.29 6.44
C MET A 71 3.60 3.67 6.30
N ILE A 72 2.77 4.67 6.05
CA ILE A 72 3.16 6.08 5.98
C ILE A 72 2.67 6.73 7.25
N ASN A 73 3.48 7.64 7.78
CA ASN A 73 3.15 8.33 9.01
C ASN A 73 3.52 9.80 8.85
N SER A 74 2.72 10.69 9.43
CA SER A 74 2.94 12.13 9.37
C SER A 74 3.34 12.73 10.71
N CYS A 75 4.28 13.68 10.68
CA CYS A 75 4.57 14.51 11.84
C CYS A 75 3.33 15.34 12.20
N PRO A 76 2.82 15.29 13.45
CA PRO A 76 1.60 16.02 13.84
C PRO A 76 1.78 17.54 13.95
N LYS A 77 2.97 18.06 13.64
CA LYS A 77 3.30 19.50 13.72
C LYS A 77 3.60 20.11 12.36
N CYS A 78 4.46 19.49 11.56
CA CYS A 78 4.85 20.02 10.25
C CYS A 78 4.34 19.19 9.07
N HIS A 79 3.60 18.10 9.32
CA HIS A 79 3.06 17.19 8.31
C HIS A 79 4.10 16.48 7.41
N TYR A 80 5.39 16.51 7.77
CA TYR A 80 6.38 15.68 7.10
C TYR A 80 5.93 14.21 7.15
N SER A 81 5.82 13.59 5.97
CA SER A 81 5.22 12.26 5.82
C SER A 81 6.20 11.31 5.14
N GLY A 82 6.32 10.10 5.66
CA GLY A 82 7.23 9.08 5.13
C GLY A 82 7.09 7.74 5.83
N TYR A 83 7.90 6.78 5.40
CA TYR A 83 8.03 5.50 6.08
C TYR A 83 8.76 5.68 7.41
N LYS A 84 8.66 4.69 8.31
CA LYS A 84 9.39 4.68 9.58
C LYS A 84 10.88 5.07 9.42
N ASN A 85 11.58 4.49 8.44
CA ASN A 85 13.01 4.73 8.24
C ASN A 85 13.33 6.17 7.77
N ASP A 86 12.37 6.87 7.17
CA ASP A 86 12.57 8.27 6.79
C ASP A 86 12.73 9.18 8.02
N PHE A 87 12.11 8.81 9.15
CA PHE A 87 12.26 9.51 10.43
C PHE A 87 13.62 9.32 11.09
N ASP A 88 14.40 8.33 10.67
CA ASP A 88 15.78 8.10 11.14
C ASP A 88 16.79 8.97 10.37
N THR A 89 16.34 9.72 9.35
CA THR A 89 17.20 10.54 8.50
C THR A 89 17.61 11.85 9.17
N THR A 90 18.87 12.26 8.97
CA THR A 90 19.34 13.59 9.35
C THR A 90 19.51 14.47 8.11
N TYR A 91 18.79 15.59 8.07
CA TYR A 91 18.86 16.55 6.97
C TYR A 91 19.70 17.78 7.30
N THR A 92 20.33 18.35 6.28
CA THR A 92 21.00 19.65 6.37
C THR A 92 19.99 20.77 6.64
N LYS A 93 20.45 21.93 7.14
CA LYS A 93 19.58 23.09 7.36
C LYS A 93 18.86 23.52 6.08
N THR A 94 19.56 23.53 4.95
CA THR A 94 19.00 23.88 3.64
C THR A 94 17.90 22.90 3.21
N THR A 95 18.16 21.60 3.31
CA THR A 95 17.18 20.56 2.99
C THR A 95 15.92 20.67 3.84
N LYS A 96 16.06 20.96 5.15
CA LYS A 96 14.90 21.18 6.03
C LYS A 96 14.07 22.37 5.59
N GLN A 97 14.71 23.48 5.17
CA GLN A 97 14.01 24.67 4.69
C GLN A 97 13.26 24.39 3.38
N ASP A 98 13.86 23.63 2.46
CA ASP A 98 13.18 23.27 1.21
C ASP A 98 11.98 22.36 1.45
N ILE A 99 12.13 21.37 2.33
CA ILE A 99 11.01 20.50 2.72
C ILE A 99 9.91 21.32 3.39
N LEU A 100 10.23 22.26 4.28
CA LEU A 100 9.21 23.13 4.87
C LEU A 100 8.42 23.93 3.82
N LYS A 101 9.07 24.39 2.74
CA LYS A 101 8.36 25.04 1.62
C LYS A 101 7.41 24.09 0.89
N ILE A 102 7.81 22.83 0.72
CA ILE A 102 6.94 21.77 0.16
C ILE A 102 5.73 21.53 1.06
N LEU A 103 5.92 21.62 2.38
CA LEU A 103 4.89 21.31 3.38
C LEU A 103 3.92 22.47 3.63
N GLU A 104 4.28 23.71 3.26
CA GLU A 104 3.48 24.91 3.54
C GLU A 104 2.01 24.83 3.07
N PRO A 105 1.69 24.32 1.86
CA PRO A 105 0.30 24.19 1.39
C PRO A 105 -0.57 23.26 2.25
N TYR A 106 0.04 22.39 3.05
CA TYR A 106 -0.65 21.36 3.82
C TYR A 106 -0.85 21.73 5.28
N LYS A 107 -0.23 22.80 5.77
CA LYS A 107 -0.12 23.14 7.19
C LYS A 107 -1.47 23.22 7.92
N GLU A 108 -2.45 23.82 7.27
CA GLU A 108 -3.81 24.01 7.82
C GLU A 108 -4.80 22.91 7.41
N LEU A 109 -4.35 21.93 6.61
CA LEU A 109 -5.20 20.83 6.20
C LEU A 109 -5.31 19.77 7.29
N ARG A 110 -6.50 19.18 7.40
CA ARG A 110 -6.70 17.97 8.20
C ARG A 110 -5.99 16.82 7.51
N MET A 111 -5.09 16.16 8.23
CA MET A 111 -4.43 14.95 7.74
C MET A 111 -5.41 13.80 7.55
N THR A 112 -5.24 13.11 6.43
CA THR A 112 -5.94 11.88 6.02
C THR A 112 -4.90 10.94 5.43
N ASP A 113 -5.15 9.63 5.41
CA ASP A 113 -4.19 8.64 4.90
C ASP A 113 -3.80 8.88 3.43
N VAL A 114 -4.76 9.39 2.63
CA VAL A 114 -4.51 9.85 1.26
C VAL A 114 -3.52 11.01 1.25
N LEU A 115 -3.75 12.04 2.07
CA LEU A 115 -2.89 13.21 2.14
C LEU A 115 -1.49 12.87 2.66
N GLU A 116 -1.37 11.96 3.62
CA GLU A 116 -0.06 11.47 4.10
C GLU A 116 0.78 10.90 2.95
N ASN A 117 0.15 10.08 2.09
CA ASN A 117 0.81 9.50 0.93
C ASN A 117 1.13 10.57 -0.14
N GLU A 118 0.23 11.52 -0.40
CA GLU A 118 0.49 12.62 -1.35
C GLU A 118 1.65 13.51 -0.90
N ILE A 119 1.77 13.81 0.39
CA ILE A 119 2.92 14.55 0.94
C ILE A 119 4.20 13.71 0.81
N ALA A 120 4.15 12.42 1.13
CA ALA A 120 5.28 11.52 0.96
C ALA A 120 5.74 11.45 -0.50
N VAL A 121 4.83 11.51 -1.48
CA VAL A 121 5.18 11.61 -2.90
C VAL A 121 5.98 12.88 -3.17
N LYS A 122 5.55 14.04 -2.69
CA LYS A 122 6.28 15.31 -2.91
C LYS A 122 7.69 15.27 -2.33
N ILE A 123 7.84 14.66 -1.15
CA ILE A 123 9.15 14.48 -0.51
C ILE A 123 10.04 13.54 -1.35
N ASN A 124 9.50 12.41 -1.82
CA ASN A 124 10.25 11.46 -2.66
C ASN A 124 10.63 12.06 -4.02
N GLN A 125 9.77 12.88 -4.62
CA GLN A 125 10.05 13.63 -5.84
C GLN A 125 11.19 14.65 -5.62
N TYR A 126 11.19 15.39 -4.51
CA TYR A 126 12.27 16.32 -4.17
C TYR A 126 13.62 15.61 -4.07
N PHE A 127 13.65 14.43 -3.45
CA PHE A 127 14.84 13.60 -3.35
C PHE A 127 15.17 12.78 -4.61
N LYS A 128 14.35 12.89 -5.67
CA LYS A 128 14.49 12.11 -6.92
C LYS A 128 14.64 10.61 -6.65
N ARG A 129 13.83 10.09 -5.70
CA ARG A 129 13.79 8.66 -5.40
C ARG A 129 13.23 7.89 -6.59
N ASN A 130 13.47 6.57 -6.60
CA ASN A 130 13.01 5.64 -7.62
C ASN A 130 11.52 5.83 -7.91
N ASN A 131 11.16 5.75 -9.19
CA ASN A 131 9.79 5.89 -9.64
C ASN A 131 8.88 4.81 -9.04
N ASP A 132 9.38 3.59 -8.81
CA ASP A 132 8.64 2.52 -8.12
C ASP A 132 8.15 2.95 -6.72
N ILE A 133 9.00 3.64 -5.94
CA ILE A 133 8.63 4.13 -4.61
C ILE A 133 7.47 5.14 -4.71
N ILE A 134 7.57 6.06 -5.67
CA ILE A 134 6.54 7.08 -5.90
C ILE A 134 5.23 6.44 -6.40
N ALA A 135 5.32 5.46 -7.30
CA ALA A 135 4.18 4.72 -7.82
C ALA A 135 3.41 3.99 -6.71
N ASN A 136 4.14 3.31 -5.81
CA ASN A 136 3.55 2.60 -4.68
C ASN A 136 2.86 3.53 -3.67
N LEU A 137 3.34 4.76 -3.48
CA LEU A 137 2.65 5.75 -2.64
C LEU A 137 1.31 6.17 -3.24
N TYR A 138 1.27 6.43 -4.56
CA TYR A 138 0.01 6.70 -5.26
C TYR A 138 -0.95 5.51 -5.24
N LEU A 139 -0.44 4.30 -5.46
CA LEU A 139 -1.22 3.07 -5.42
C LEU A 139 -1.89 2.89 -4.05
N LYS A 140 -1.12 3.04 -2.96
CA LYS A 140 -1.66 2.96 -1.60
C LYS A 140 -2.67 4.07 -1.30
N ALA A 141 -2.39 5.30 -1.72
CA ALA A 141 -3.36 6.39 -1.60
C ALA A 141 -4.70 6.05 -2.26
N SER A 142 -4.66 5.38 -3.43
CA SER A 142 -5.88 4.95 -4.14
C SER A 142 -6.67 3.87 -3.40
N TYR A 143 -6.01 3.04 -2.59
CA TYR A 143 -6.67 1.99 -1.81
C TYR A 143 -7.57 2.55 -0.71
N PHE A 144 -7.20 3.67 -0.08
CA PHE A 144 -8.02 4.31 0.96
C PHE A 144 -9.33 4.90 0.43
N LEU A 145 -9.40 5.17 -0.88
CA LEU A 145 -10.60 5.68 -1.55
C LEU A 145 -11.47 4.56 -2.12
N LYS A 146 -11.12 3.29 -1.86
CA LYS A 146 -11.88 2.16 -2.37
C LYS A 146 -13.25 2.06 -1.70
N GLY A 147 -14.28 1.85 -2.51
CA GLY A 147 -15.66 1.73 -2.05
C GLY A 147 -16.35 3.06 -1.75
N ASP A 148 -15.62 4.18 -1.76
CA ASP A 148 -16.21 5.51 -1.68
C ASP A 148 -16.54 6.04 -3.08
N SER A 149 -17.80 5.87 -3.48
CA SER A 149 -18.27 6.32 -4.79
C SER A 149 -18.16 7.85 -4.98
N SER A 150 -18.13 8.63 -3.90
CA SER A 150 -17.98 10.09 -3.99
C SER A 150 -16.55 10.50 -4.37
N GLN A 151 -15.57 9.64 -4.10
CA GLN A 151 -14.14 9.88 -4.32
C GLN A 151 -13.59 9.19 -5.56
N ILE A 152 -14.45 8.62 -6.42
CA ILE A 152 -14.03 7.83 -7.60
C ILE A 152 -13.13 8.60 -8.55
N VAL A 153 -13.39 9.90 -8.78
CA VAL A 153 -12.57 10.74 -9.66
C VAL A 153 -11.15 10.87 -9.11
N LYS A 154 -11.02 11.16 -7.81
CA LYS A 154 -9.72 11.27 -7.14
C LYS A 154 -9.00 9.93 -7.12
N ARG A 155 -9.71 8.83 -6.92
CA ARG A 155 -9.13 7.49 -6.98
C ARG A 155 -8.57 7.16 -8.36
N LYS A 156 -9.32 7.44 -9.44
CA LYS A 156 -8.84 7.26 -10.82
C LYS A 156 -7.60 8.15 -11.11
N GLU A 157 -7.57 9.38 -10.59
CA GLU A 157 -6.39 10.25 -10.68
C GLU A 157 -5.15 9.61 -10.00
N LEU A 158 -5.30 9.08 -8.78
CA LEU A 158 -4.22 8.41 -8.06
C LEU A 158 -3.75 7.14 -8.79
N GLN A 159 -4.66 6.34 -9.35
CA GLN A 159 -4.34 5.15 -10.14
C GLN A 159 -3.60 5.50 -11.43
N LEU A 160 -4.00 6.56 -12.13
CA LEU A 160 -3.29 7.06 -13.31
C LEU A 160 -1.87 7.53 -12.95
N ASN A 161 -1.72 8.24 -11.84
CA ASN A 161 -0.40 8.65 -11.36
C ASN A 161 0.48 7.45 -11.00
N ALA A 162 -0.08 6.44 -10.30
CA ALA A 162 0.64 5.20 -10.00
C ALA A 162 1.10 4.50 -11.28
N ALA A 163 0.21 4.29 -12.25
CA ALA A 163 0.55 3.68 -13.54
C ALA A 163 1.66 4.46 -14.25
N THR A 164 1.56 5.79 -14.31
CA THR A 164 2.55 6.66 -14.94
C THR A 164 3.95 6.49 -14.34
N TYR A 165 4.06 6.39 -13.02
CA TYR A 165 5.35 6.17 -12.35
C TYR A 165 5.84 4.73 -12.49
N PHE A 166 4.97 3.72 -12.47
CA PHE A 166 5.37 2.35 -12.76
C PHE A 166 5.92 2.19 -14.18
N VAL A 167 5.32 2.86 -15.17
CA VAL A 167 5.85 2.91 -16.54
C VAL A 167 7.27 3.47 -16.56
N LYS A 168 7.50 4.60 -15.87
CA LYS A 168 8.84 5.18 -15.74
C LYS A 168 9.83 4.23 -15.04
N ALA A 169 9.38 3.50 -14.02
CA ALA A 169 10.22 2.53 -13.32
C ALA A 169 10.65 1.37 -14.24
N VAL A 170 9.74 0.89 -15.08
CA VAL A 170 10.02 -0.12 -16.12
C VAL A 170 11.01 0.44 -17.15
N GLU A 171 10.76 1.64 -17.68
CA GLU A 171 11.62 2.30 -18.68
C GLU A 171 13.03 2.56 -18.16
N ASN A 172 13.16 2.99 -16.90
CA ASN A 172 14.43 3.27 -16.23
C ASN A 172 15.11 2.01 -15.68
N LYS A 173 14.50 0.84 -15.86
CA LYS A 173 15.00 -0.45 -15.38
C LYS A 173 15.31 -0.47 -13.88
N GLU A 174 14.34 -0.05 -13.06
CA GLU A 174 14.52 0.07 -11.60
C GLU A 174 14.42 -1.25 -10.82
N TYR A 175 14.20 -2.39 -11.49
CA TYR A 175 14.00 -3.69 -10.83
C TYR A 175 15.14 -4.65 -11.14
N ASP A 176 15.70 -5.28 -10.10
CA ASP A 176 16.79 -6.25 -10.25
C ASP A 176 16.30 -7.61 -10.77
N GLU A 177 15.12 -8.06 -10.34
CA GLU A 177 14.54 -9.35 -10.75
C GLU A 177 13.75 -9.19 -12.05
N GLU A 178 14.18 -9.85 -13.14
CA GLU A 178 13.53 -9.77 -14.46
C GLU A 178 12.02 -10.11 -14.42
N SER A 179 11.61 -11.07 -13.59
CA SER A 179 10.20 -11.46 -13.46
C SER A 179 9.30 -10.35 -12.87
N THR A 180 9.91 -9.35 -12.20
CA THR A 180 9.20 -8.20 -11.63
C THR A 180 8.64 -7.32 -12.73
N TYR A 181 9.33 -7.18 -13.87
CA TYR A 181 8.83 -6.38 -14.99
C TYR A 181 7.50 -6.89 -15.53
N ALA A 182 7.37 -8.21 -15.71
CA ALA A 182 6.10 -8.82 -16.11
C ALA A 182 4.98 -8.51 -15.09
N THR A 183 5.29 -8.64 -13.81
CA THR A 183 4.34 -8.39 -12.71
C THR A 183 3.89 -6.93 -12.66
N ILE A 184 4.82 -5.99 -12.87
CA ILE A 184 4.54 -4.55 -12.90
C ILE A 184 3.78 -4.18 -14.17
N ASN A 185 4.11 -4.76 -15.33
CA ASN A 185 3.32 -4.57 -16.55
C ASN A 185 1.87 -5.02 -16.36
N TYR A 186 1.63 -6.15 -15.69
CA TYR A 186 0.26 -6.55 -15.34
C TYR A 186 -0.43 -5.50 -14.46
N LEU A 187 0.25 -5.01 -13.42
CA LEU A 187 -0.31 -4.01 -12.51
C LEU A 187 -0.64 -2.70 -13.24
N ILE A 188 0.24 -2.25 -14.12
CA ILE A 188 0.00 -1.09 -15.00
C ILE A 188 -1.27 -1.32 -15.83
N GLY A 189 -1.41 -2.51 -16.43
CA GLY A 189 -2.60 -2.89 -17.19
C GLY A 189 -3.89 -2.82 -16.37
N GLU A 190 -3.86 -3.31 -15.13
CA GLU A 190 -5.02 -3.27 -14.22
C GLU A 190 -5.37 -1.85 -13.77
N LEU A 191 -4.39 -1.00 -13.54
CA LEU A 191 -4.63 0.41 -13.23
C LEU A 191 -5.25 1.14 -14.43
N TYR A 192 -4.75 0.91 -15.65
CA TYR A 192 -5.34 1.48 -16.86
C TYR A 192 -6.77 0.99 -17.11
N ARG A 193 -7.04 -0.31 -16.89
CA ARG A 193 -8.39 -0.88 -17.02
C ARG A 193 -9.37 -0.16 -16.09
N ARG A 194 -9.01 -0.04 -14.81
CA ARG A 194 -9.83 0.59 -13.75
C ARG A 194 -10.13 2.06 -14.00
N ILE A 195 -9.27 2.78 -14.73
CA ILE A 195 -9.56 4.18 -15.10
C ILE A 195 -10.33 4.31 -16.42
N GLY A 196 -10.55 3.22 -17.16
CA GLY A 196 -11.27 3.18 -18.43
C GLY A 196 -10.37 3.35 -19.66
N ASP A 197 -9.05 3.33 -19.50
CA ASP A 197 -8.07 3.36 -20.60
C ASP A 197 -7.77 1.94 -21.08
N PHE A 198 -8.73 1.36 -21.80
CA PHE A 198 -8.66 -0.05 -22.18
C PHE A 198 -7.56 -0.36 -23.19
N ASP A 199 -7.19 0.59 -24.04
CA ASP A 199 -6.16 0.37 -25.06
C ASP A 199 -4.78 0.21 -24.41
N ASN A 200 -4.44 1.08 -23.45
CA ASN A 200 -3.23 0.90 -22.64
C ASN A 200 -3.34 -0.33 -21.75
N ALA A 201 -4.51 -0.62 -21.17
CA ALA A 201 -4.69 -1.82 -20.36
C ALA A 201 -4.33 -3.10 -21.15
N ILE A 202 -4.89 -3.26 -22.35
CA ILE A 202 -4.65 -4.39 -23.25
C ILE A 202 -3.17 -4.49 -23.60
N LYS A 203 -2.54 -3.37 -23.98
CA LYS A 203 -1.11 -3.31 -24.30
C LYS A 203 -0.25 -3.85 -23.15
N TYR A 204 -0.49 -3.38 -21.92
CA TYR A 204 0.32 -3.77 -20.76
C TYR A 204 0.04 -5.20 -20.29
N TYR A 205 -1.19 -5.69 -20.44
CA TYR A 205 -1.46 -7.12 -20.26
C TYR A 205 -0.71 -7.99 -21.28
N ASP A 206 -0.66 -7.58 -22.55
CA ASP A 206 0.10 -8.30 -23.56
C ASP A 206 1.60 -8.32 -23.27
N LEU A 207 2.16 -7.22 -22.77
CA LEU A 207 3.54 -7.20 -22.29
C LEU A 207 3.76 -8.20 -21.14
N ALA A 208 2.85 -8.25 -20.16
CA ALA A 208 2.96 -9.18 -19.04
C ALA A 208 2.79 -10.66 -19.45
N ILE A 209 1.86 -10.94 -20.37
CA ILE A 209 1.56 -12.30 -20.85
C ILE A 209 2.69 -12.85 -21.71
N ASN A 210 3.26 -12.01 -22.58
CA ASN A 210 4.29 -12.44 -23.52
C ASN A 210 5.71 -12.42 -22.94
N ASP A 211 5.88 -11.93 -21.71
CA ASP A 211 7.18 -11.98 -21.01
C ASP A 211 7.59 -13.43 -20.73
N GLU A 212 8.80 -13.81 -21.16
CA GLU A 212 9.36 -15.15 -20.96
C GLU A 212 9.72 -15.44 -19.50
N LYS A 213 9.93 -14.39 -18.70
CA LYS A 213 10.32 -14.45 -17.28
C LYS A 213 9.12 -14.32 -16.35
N LYS A 214 7.90 -14.23 -16.88
CA LYS A 214 6.68 -14.15 -16.06
C LYS A 214 6.57 -15.34 -15.10
N LYS A 215 5.92 -15.10 -13.96
CA LYS A 215 5.54 -16.15 -13.02
C LYS A 215 4.32 -16.90 -13.56
N ASP A 216 4.20 -18.20 -13.29
CA ASP A 216 3.13 -19.05 -13.83
C ASP A 216 1.72 -18.50 -13.54
N TRP A 217 1.49 -18.03 -12.32
CA TRP A 217 0.20 -17.47 -11.91
C TRP A 217 -0.19 -16.20 -12.68
N LEU A 218 0.79 -15.49 -13.25
CA LEU A 218 0.57 -14.22 -13.93
C LEU A 218 -0.19 -14.42 -15.24
N LEU A 219 0.07 -15.51 -15.96
CA LEU A 219 -0.58 -15.79 -17.23
C LEU A 219 -2.10 -15.86 -17.07
N GLU A 220 -2.56 -16.68 -16.12
CA GLU A 220 -3.99 -16.87 -15.89
C GLU A 220 -4.68 -15.55 -15.49
N VAL A 221 -4.10 -14.80 -14.56
CA VAL A 221 -4.74 -13.57 -14.06
C VAL A 221 -4.69 -12.44 -15.09
N ALA A 222 -3.57 -12.28 -15.82
CA ALA A 222 -3.44 -11.26 -16.85
C ALA A 222 -4.40 -11.51 -18.02
N THR A 223 -4.55 -12.76 -18.46
CA THR A 223 -5.52 -13.12 -19.51
C THR A 223 -6.95 -12.79 -19.08
N LYS A 224 -7.34 -13.16 -17.85
CA LYS A 224 -8.69 -12.86 -17.33
C LYS A 224 -8.95 -11.35 -17.24
N GLN A 225 -8.00 -10.57 -16.74
CA GLN A 225 -8.20 -9.11 -16.66
C GLN A 225 -8.14 -8.43 -18.04
N LYS A 226 -7.37 -8.98 -18.98
CA LYS A 226 -7.39 -8.54 -20.39
C LYS A 226 -8.76 -8.77 -21.03
N GLU A 227 -9.41 -9.90 -20.77
CA GLU A 227 -10.78 -10.15 -21.26
C GLU A 227 -11.79 -9.12 -20.74
N LEU A 228 -11.66 -8.69 -19.48
CA LEU A 228 -12.47 -7.60 -18.93
C LEU A 228 -12.20 -6.28 -19.65
N ALA A 229 -10.92 -5.95 -19.90
CA ALA A 229 -10.56 -4.76 -20.67
C ALA A 229 -11.11 -4.79 -22.11
N LEU A 230 -11.09 -5.94 -22.78
CA LEU A 230 -11.69 -6.13 -24.11
C LEU A 230 -13.22 -5.93 -24.09
N LYS A 231 -13.87 -6.26 -22.98
CA LYS A 231 -15.31 -6.00 -22.73
C LYS A 231 -15.58 -4.56 -22.26
N ARG A 232 -14.54 -3.72 -22.14
CA ARG A 232 -14.62 -2.35 -21.64
C ARG A 232 -15.19 -2.25 -20.22
N ASP A 233 -14.86 -3.23 -19.39
CA ASP A 233 -15.20 -3.26 -17.97
C ASP A 233 -14.14 -2.47 -17.19
N ASP A 234 -14.53 -1.31 -16.65
CA ASP A 234 -13.70 -0.46 -15.78
C ASP A 234 -14.07 -0.58 -14.30
N ASP A 235 -14.64 -1.71 -13.85
CA ASP A 235 -15.02 -1.90 -12.46
C ASP A 235 -13.85 -1.57 -11.53
N ASN A 236 -14.03 -0.46 -10.84
CA ASN A 236 -13.09 0.10 -9.89
C ASN A 236 -13.57 -0.18 -8.46
N SER A 237 -14.75 -0.75 -8.24
CA SER A 237 -15.29 -0.96 -6.89
C SER A 237 -14.51 -2.00 -6.07
N ILE A 238 -13.85 -2.94 -6.75
CA ILE A 238 -13.17 -4.11 -6.16
C ILE A 238 -11.68 -3.95 -5.95
#